data_AF-A0A7L6B8X5-F1
#
_entry.id   AF-A0A7L6B8X5-F1
#
_cell.length_a   1.000
_cell.length_b   1.000
_cell.length_c   1.000
_cell.angle_alpha   90.00
_cell.angle_beta   90.00
_cell.angle_gamma   90.00
#
_symmetry.space_group_name_H-M   'P 1'
#
loop_
_entity.id
_entity.type
_entity.pdbx_description
1 polymer ?
#
loop_
_entity_poly.entity_id
_entity_poly.type
_entity_poly.pdbx_seq_one_letter_code
_entity_poly.pdbx_strand_id
1 'polypeptide(L)'
;MPTGAQSTVTVSGLTGVVNGDLVLHFFAQLNASATVTEPVSGLTVRGDATSGANLGGRIRSRVAASEPGSYVWTTSATPKLGAWVGAYRGLDVTTPVAAASMVAGVSGTSQTTPAVDVPAGGWLVYGVATRHAPGAAGASTWSSSASGEAERAELATNAGSADVTLAVWDSGGPLTAATGVTRTLTSSLSEGNAVVFAIALKPDAAAPAVEPAPGIPIF
;
A
#
# COMPACT_ATOMS: atom_id res chain seq x y z
N MET A 1 -3.46 -13.37 -0.38
CA MET A 1 -4.40 -13.07 -1.46
C MET A 1 -5.31 -14.27 -1.66
N PRO A 2 -6.61 -14.04 -1.74
CA PRO A 2 -7.57 -15.10 -2.02
C PRO A 2 -7.41 -15.67 -3.43
N THR A 3 -7.76 -16.95 -3.58
CA THR A 3 -7.69 -17.71 -4.84
C THR A 3 -8.83 -17.38 -5.81
N GLY A 4 -9.53 -16.27 -5.63
CA GLY A 4 -10.68 -15.91 -6.45
C GLY A 4 -11.35 -14.61 -6.07
N ALA A 5 -12.47 -14.34 -6.75
CA ALA A 5 -13.34 -13.21 -6.47
C ALA A 5 -14.08 -13.43 -5.13
N GLN A 6 -14.06 -12.44 -4.25
CA GLN A 6 -14.71 -12.49 -2.95
C GLN A 6 -15.10 -11.11 -2.44
N SER A 7 -16.05 -11.06 -1.51
CA SER A 7 -16.54 -9.80 -0.96
C SER A 7 -15.74 -9.30 0.24
N THR A 8 -14.86 -10.11 0.82
CA THR A 8 -14.10 -9.77 2.03
C THR A 8 -12.61 -10.02 1.85
N VAL A 9 -11.71 -9.27 2.47
CA VAL A 9 -10.30 -9.64 2.62
C VAL A 9 -9.86 -9.37 4.05
N THR A 10 -9.08 -10.29 4.62
CA THR A 10 -8.65 -10.22 6.02
C THR A 10 -7.12 -10.17 6.10
N VAL A 11 -6.60 -9.25 6.91
CA VAL A 11 -5.19 -9.23 7.31
C VAL A 11 -5.14 -9.43 8.81
N SER A 12 -4.24 -10.29 9.31
CA SER A 12 -4.08 -10.48 10.75
C SER A 12 -3.57 -9.21 11.43
N GLY A 13 -3.91 -9.06 12.72
CA GLY A 13 -3.35 -8.02 13.56
C GLY A 13 -1.82 -8.06 13.57
N LEU A 14 -1.22 -6.88 13.68
CA LEU A 14 0.22 -6.70 13.71
C LEU A 14 0.79 -7.11 15.07
N THR A 15 1.96 -7.73 15.08
CA THR A 15 2.67 -8.03 16.34
C THR A 15 3.51 -6.84 16.78
N GLY A 16 3.48 -6.51 18.07
CA GLY A 16 4.37 -5.50 18.65
C GLY A 16 3.99 -4.04 18.38
N VAL A 17 2.78 -3.78 17.85
CA VAL A 17 2.21 -2.43 17.76
C VAL A 17 1.91 -1.92 19.16
N VAL A 18 2.30 -0.67 19.41
CA VAL A 18 2.03 0.03 20.67
C VAL A 18 1.32 1.36 20.38
N ASN A 19 0.80 1.97 21.44
CA ASN A 19 0.12 3.25 21.32
C ASN A 19 1.07 4.32 20.76
N GLY A 20 0.60 5.09 19.78
CA GLY A 20 1.38 6.11 19.09
C GLY A 20 2.01 5.66 17.77
N ASP A 21 2.05 4.37 17.47
CA ASP A 21 2.52 3.90 16.15
C ASP A 21 1.55 4.35 15.04
N LEU A 22 2.06 4.75 13.88
CA LEU A 22 1.24 4.99 12.69
C LEU A 22 0.98 3.66 11.99
N VAL A 23 -0.28 3.26 11.88
CA VAL A 23 -0.70 2.10 11.09
C VAL A 23 -1.16 2.58 9.72
N LEU A 24 -0.53 2.08 8.66
CA LEU A 24 -0.89 2.30 7.26
C LEU A 24 -1.65 1.10 6.71
N HIS A 25 -2.64 1.39 5.88
CA HIS A 25 -3.48 0.40 5.22
C HIS A 25 -3.44 0.68 3.72
N PHE A 26 -3.11 -0.33 2.93
CA PHE A 26 -3.26 -0.31 1.49
C PHE A 26 -4.26 -1.37 1.08
N PHE A 27 -5.29 -0.97 0.32
CA PHE A 27 -6.30 -1.86 -0.20
C PHE A 27 -6.49 -1.62 -1.70
N ALA A 28 -6.71 -2.69 -2.46
CA ALA A 28 -7.03 -2.65 -3.88
C ALA A 28 -8.12 -3.67 -4.25
N GLN A 29 -8.91 -3.34 -5.27
CA GLN A 29 -9.99 -4.19 -5.76
C GLN A 29 -10.13 -4.13 -7.29
N LEU A 30 -10.46 -5.28 -7.92
CA LEU A 30 -10.78 -5.37 -9.35
C LEU A 30 -12.25 -5.08 -9.65
N ASN A 31 -12.73 -3.93 -9.18
CA ASN A 31 -14.02 -3.31 -9.51
C ASN A 31 -14.05 -1.94 -8.85
N ALA A 32 -13.68 -0.88 -9.57
CA ALA A 32 -13.55 0.46 -8.97
C ALA A 32 -14.89 1.02 -8.44
N SER A 33 -16.03 0.50 -8.93
CA SER A 33 -17.37 0.95 -8.53
C SER A 33 -17.91 0.29 -7.26
N ALA A 34 -17.32 -0.82 -6.81
CA ALA A 34 -17.73 -1.47 -5.58
C ALA A 34 -17.44 -0.57 -4.37
N THR A 35 -18.45 -0.37 -3.52
CA THR A 35 -18.24 0.31 -2.23
C THR A 35 -17.43 -0.60 -1.31
N VAL A 36 -16.58 0.00 -0.48
CA VAL A 36 -15.72 -0.71 0.49
C VAL A 36 -16.03 -0.19 1.88
N THR A 37 -16.26 -1.12 2.80
CA THR A 37 -16.30 -0.91 4.23
C THR A 37 -14.90 -1.06 4.78
N GLU A 38 -14.41 0.00 5.43
CA GLU A 38 -13.07 0.05 6.03
C GLU A 38 -12.96 -0.93 7.22
N PRO A 39 -11.76 -1.47 7.50
CA PRO A 39 -11.57 -2.60 8.41
C PRO A 39 -11.68 -2.23 9.88
N VAL A 40 -11.50 -0.95 10.19
CA VAL A 40 -11.62 -0.36 11.53
C VAL A 40 -12.14 1.06 11.38
N SER A 41 -12.75 1.58 12.45
CA SER A 41 -13.19 2.98 12.51
C SER A 41 -12.01 3.95 12.67
N GLY A 42 -12.22 5.21 12.31
CA GLY A 42 -11.27 6.30 12.58
C GLY A 42 -10.05 6.35 11.64
N LEU A 43 -10.13 5.68 10.49
CA LEU A 43 -9.11 5.78 9.45
C LEU A 43 -9.14 7.14 8.75
N THR A 44 -7.97 7.76 8.61
CA THR A 44 -7.77 8.98 7.82
C THR A 44 -7.47 8.64 6.36
N VAL A 45 -8.14 9.33 5.44
CA VAL A 45 -7.92 9.25 3.99
C VAL A 45 -6.55 9.81 3.63
N ARG A 46 -5.71 9.02 2.94
CA ARG A 46 -4.39 9.46 2.44
C ARG A 46 -4.26 9.42 0.92
N GLY A 47 -5.07 8.59 0.26
CA GLY A 47 -5.16 8.57 -1.19
C GLY A 47 -6.25 7.62 -1.67
N ASP A 48 -6.87 7.99 -2.78
CA ASP A 48 -7.78 7.15 -3.55
C ASP A 48 -7.46 7.35 -5.03
N ALA A 49 -7.37 6.26 -5.77
CA ALA A 49 -7.22 6.32 -7.21
C ALA A 49 -7.96 5.18 -7.88
N THR A 50 -8.37 5.43 -9.12
CA THR A 50 -9.01 4.43 -9.97
C THR A 50 -8.35 4.44 -11.34
N SER A 51 -8.01 3.26 -11.87
CA SER A 51 -7.60 3.10 -13.25
C SER A 51 -8.77 2.51 -14.04
N GLY A 52 -9.54 3.42 -14.65
CA GLY A 52 -10.84 3.10 -15.26
C GLY A 52 -11.83 2.49 -14.26
N ALA A 53 -12.79 1.71 -14.77
CA ALA A 53 -13.76 0.99 -13.94
C ALA A 53 -13.19 -0.31 -13.32
N ASN A 54 -12.00 -0.74 -13.75
CA ASN A 54 -11.49 -2.08 -13.46
C ASN A 54 -10.70 -2.18 -12.17
N LEU A 55 -10.01 -1.12 -11.75
CA LEU A 55 -9.10 -1.17 -10.60
C LEU A 55 -9.28 0.07 -9.74
N GLY A 56 -9.54 -0.14 -8.45
CA GLY A 56 -9.54 0.91 -7.43
C GLY A 56 -8.50 0.61 -6.36
N GLY A 57 -7.81 1.64 -5.87
CA GLY A 57 -6.86 1.58 -4.76
C GLY A 57 -7.16 2.64 -3.71
N ARG A 58 -6.80 2.32 -2.45
CA ARG A 58 -7.02 3.21 -1.30
C ARG A 58 -5.85 3.11 -0.33
N ILE A 59 -5.32 4.25 0.10
CA ILE A 59 -4.41 4.35 1.25
C ILE A 59 -5.12 5.05 2.40
N ARG A 60 -5.06 4.43 3.57
CA ARG A 60 -5.56 4.97 4.83
C ARG A 60 -4.50 4.90 5.91
N SER A 61 -4.67 5.70 6.95
CA SER A 61 -3.81 5.65 8.13
C SER A 61 -4.59 5.86 9.43
N ARG A 62 -4.09 5.33 10.53
CA ARG A 62 -4.50 5.73 11.90
C ARG A 62 -3.31 5.75 12.83
N VAL A 63 -3.36 6.56 13.87
CA VAL A 63 -2.45 6.41 15.01
C VAL A 63 -3.02 5.34 15.94
N ALA A 64 -2.22 4.35 16.29
CA ALA A 64 -2.65 3.24 17.11
C ALA A 64 -2.97 3.72 18.54
N ALA A 65 -4.17 3.40 19.01
CA ALA A 65 -4.55 3.40 20.43
C ALA A 65 -4.71 1.97 20.98
N SER A 66 -4.78 1.00 20.08
CA SER A 66 -4.82 -0.44 20.30
C SER A 66 -4.62 -1.15 18.95
N GLU A 67 -4.20 -2.41 19.00
CA GLU A 67 -4.07 -3.27 17.83
C GLU A 67 -5.19 -4.32 17.79
N PRO A 68 -6.03 -4.37 16.73
CA PRO A 68 -7.06 -5.38 16.62
C PRO A 68 -6.45 -6.76 16.30
N GLY A 69 -7.18 -7.84 16.58
CA GLY A 69 -6.76 -9.19 16.19
C GLY A 69 -6.74 -9.43 14.68
N SER A 70 -7.51 -8.64 13.92
CA SER A 70 -7.55 -8.66 12.46
C SER A 70 -8.13 -7.37 11.89
N TYR A 71 -7.85 -7.15 10.59
CA TYR A 71 -8.39 -6.09 9.75
C TYR A 71 -9.21 -6.73 8.64
N VAL A 72 -10.51 -6.43 8.58
CA VAL A 72 -11.43 -7.05 7.62
C VAL A 72 -12.08 -6.00 6.73
N TRP A 73 -11.66 -5.92 5.48
CA TRP A 73 -12.35 -5.11 4.49
C TRP A 73 -13.51 -5.91 3.90
N THR A 74 -14.63 -5.24 3.67
CA THR A 74 -15.79 -5.82 2.98
C THR A 74 -16.17 -4.94 1.80
N THR A 75 -16.62 -5.53 0.70
CA THR A 75 -17.07 -4.83 -0.49
C THR A 75 -18.50 -5.21 -0.84
N SER A 76 -19.22 -4.31 -1.52
CA SER A 76 -20.61 -4.56 -1.96
C SER A 76 -20.75 -5.51 -3.15
N ALA A 77 -19.63 -6.00 -3.68
CA ALA A 77 -19.58 -6.96 -4.78
C ALA A 77 -18.60 -8.09 -4.42
N THR A 78 -18.31 -8.97 -5.38
CA THR A 78 -17.29 -10.02 -5.23
C THR A 78 -16.14 -9.80 -6.22
N PRO A 79 -15.36 -8.70 -6.11
CA PRO A 79 -14.16 -8.50 -6.94
C PRO A 79 -13.01 -9.37 -6.46
N LYS A 80 -11.91 -9.38 -7.20
CA LYS A 80 -10.62 -9.79 -6.60
C LYS A 80 -10.08 -8.65 -5.75
N LEU A 81 -9.51 -8.99 -4.60
CA LEU A 81 -9.10 -8.05 -3.55
C LEU A 81 -7.65 -8.28 -3.16
N GLY A 82 -6.96 -7.20 -2.81
CA GLY A 82 -5.65 -7.23 -2.16
C GLY A 82 -5.57 -6.20 -1.04
N ALA A 83 -4.90 -6.56 0.05
CA ALA A 83 -4.72 -5.68 1.19
C ALA A 83 -3.36 -5.89 1.86
N TRP A 84 -2.84 -4.81 2.44
CA TRP A 84 -1.62 -4.78 3.23
C TRP A 84 -1.79 -3.82 4.41
N VAL A 85 -1.17 -4.16 5.54
CA VAL A 85 -1.09 -3.30 6.73
C VAL A 85 0.34 -3.30 7.25
N GLY A 86 0.84 -2.12 7.61
CA GLY A 86 2.15 -1.96 8.26
C GLY A 86 2.11 -0.87 9.33
N ALA A 87 2.96 -0.99 10.36
CA ALA A 87 3.06 -0.01 11.44
C ALA A 87 4.45 0.62 11.52
N TYR A 88 4.49 1.94 11.72
CA TYR A 88 5.70 2.75 11.80
C TYR A 88 5.78 3.47 13.14
N ARG A 89 6.97 3.46 13.76
CA ARG A 89 7.23 4.00 15.10
C ARG A 89 8.17 5.20 15.05
N GLY A 90 8.11 6.05 16.08
CA GLY A 90 8.97 7.24 16.20
C GLY A 90 8.53 8.38 15.30
N LEU A 91 7.22 8.48 15.05
CA LEU A 91 6.62 9.51 14.21
C LEU A 91 5.91 10.55 15.07
N ASP A 92 5.69 11.73 14.51
CA ASP A 92 4.86 12.77 15.11
C ASP A 92 3.43 12.23 15.30
N VAL A 93 3.02 11.96 16.54
CA VAL A 93 1.72 11.34 16.85
C VAL A 93 0.52 12.23 16.52
N THR A 94 0.73 13.53 16.24
CA THR A 94 -0.32 14.47 15.86
C THR A 94 -0.42 14.64 14.35
N THR A 95 0.72 14.69 13.66
CA THR A 95 0.83 14.89 12.20
C THR A 95 1.84 13.93 11.56
N PRO A 96 1.62 12.60 11.64
CA PRO A 96 2.64 11.60 11.29
C PRO A 96 2.89 11.47 9.78
N VAL A 97 2.02 12.05 8.96
CA VAL A 97 2.11 12.01 7.49
C VAL A 97 2.40 13.41 6.99
N ALA A 98 3.57 13.61 6.38
CA ALA A 98 3.98 14.88 5.81
C ALA A 98 3.35 15.13 4.43
N ALA A 99 3.33 14.09 3.59
CA ALA A 99 2.73 14.14 2.27
C ALA A 99 2.23 12.74 1.88
N ALA A 100 1.16 12.67 1.10
CA ALA A 100 0.65 11.43 0.54
C ALA A 100 0.02 11.71 -0.82
N SER A 101 0.23 10.81 -1.76
CA SER A 101 -0.42 10.87 -3.07
C SER A 101 -0.62 9.47 -3.62
N MET A 102 -1.71 9.29 -4.35
CA MET A 102 -2.04 8.08 -5.08
C MET A 102 -2.64 8.48 -6.42
N VAL A 103 -2.17 7.86 -7.50
CA VAL A 103 -2.59 8.18 -8.86
C VAL A 103 -2.85 6.91 -9.66
N ALA A 104 -3.63 7.04 -10.74
CA ALA A 104 -3.66 6.00 -11.75
C ALA A 104 -2.29 5.89 -12.42
N GLY A 105 -1.79 4.67 -12.56
CA GLY A 105 -0.59 4.37 -13.34
C GLY A 105 -0.91 4.23 -14.83
N VAL A 106 0.07 3.75 -15.57
CA VAL A 106 -0.01 3.55 -17.02
C VAL A 106 -0.05 2.06 -17.35
N SER A 107 -0.46 1.69 -18.56
CA SER A 107 -0.31 0.31 -19.04
C SER A 107 1.17 0.01 -19.33
N GLY A 108 1.59 -1.24 -19.13
CA GLY A 108 2.95 -1.69 -19.38
C GLY A 108 3.59 -2.30 -18.12
N THR A 109 4.91 -2.42 -18.10
CA THR A 109 5.65 -3.06 -17.02
C THR A 109 6.17 -2.07 -15.98
N SER A 110 6.15 -0.77 -16.27
CA SER A 110 6.80 0.26 -15.44
C SER A 110 5.78 1.24 -14.88
N GLN A 111 5.84 1.47 -13.58
CA GLN A 111 4.98 2.39 -12.84
C GLN A 111 5.84 3.36 -12.06
N THR A 112 5.59 4.66 -12.20
CA THR A 112 6.28 5.68 -11.41
C THR A 112 5.35 6.16 -10.31
N THR A 113 5.83 6.16 -9.07
CA THR A 113 5.06 6.71 -7.94
C THR A 113 4.83 8.20 -8.14
N PRO A 114 3.72 8.77 -7.64
CA PRO A 114 3.58 10.22 -7.59
C PRO A 114 4.69 10.85 -6.73
N ALA A 115 5.07 12.06 -7.08
CA ALA A 115 6.11 12.79 -6.38
C ALA A 115 5.61 13.27 -5.00
N VAL A 116 6.42 13.08 -3.96
CA VAL A 116 6.14 13.57 -2.60
C VAL A 116 7.39 14.21 -1.98
N ASP A 117 7.17 15.20 -1.12
CA ASP A 117 8.26 15.82 -0.36
C ASP A 117 8.49 15.03 0.94
N VAL A 118 9.75 14.67 1.20
CA VAL A 118 10.17 13.93 2.38
C VAL A 118 10.91 14.88 3.33
N PRO A 119 10.45 15.07 4.57
CA PRO A 119 11.15 15.91 5.55
C PRO A 119 12.45 15.24 6.00
N ALA A 120 13.36 16.02 6.60
CA ALA A 120 14.58 15.48 7.18
C ALA A 120 14.26 14.42 8.25
N GLY A 121 14.89 13.25 8.17
CA GLY A 121 14.63 12.12 9.06
C GLY A 121 13.31 11.38 8.78
N GLY A 122 12.59 11.79 7.73
CA GLY A 122 11.34 11.16 7.32
C GLY A 122 11.55 9.81 6.63
N TRP A 123 10.48 9.03 6.55
CA TRP A 123 10.47 7.76 5.84
C TRP A 123 9.60 7.88 4.59
N LEU A 124 9.92 7.11 3.57
CA LEU A 124 9.08 6.98 2.38
C LEU A 124 8.48 5.59 2.35
N VAL A 125 7.17 5.48 2.22
CA VAL A 125 6.46 4.22 1.92
C VAL A 125 5.79 4.38 0.56
N TYR A 126 5.87 3.38 -0.28
CA TYR A 126 5.35 3.47 -1.64
C TYR A 126 4.98 2.09 -2.16
N GLY A 127 4.20 2.06 -3.22
CA GLY A 127 3.76 0.79 -3.77
C GLY A 127 2.81 0.94 -4.93
N VAL A 128 2.34 -0.22 -5.37
CA VAL A 128 1.50 -0.38 -6.55
C VAL A 128 0.46 -1.45 -6.30
N ALA A 129 -0.72 -1.27 -6.90
CA ALA A 129 -1.60 -2.39 -7.19
C ALA A 129 -1.97 -2.37 -8.66
N THR A 130 -2.14 -3.54 -9.27
CA THR A 130 -2.36 -3.67 -10.71
C THR A 130 -3.43 -4.68 -11.06
N ARG A 131 -3.88 -4.60 -12.31
CA ARG A 131 -4.55 -5.67 -13.03
C ARG A 131 -3.68 -6.08 -14.20
N HIS A 132 -3.37 -7.37 -14.31
CA HIS A 132 -2.61 -7.89 -15.45
C HIS A 132 -3.32 -7.61 -16.79
N ALA A 133 -2.51 -7.39 -17.83
CA ALA A 133 -3.04 -7.29 -19.19
C ALA A 133 -3.70 -8.63 -19.58
N PRO A 134 -4.82 -8.61 -20.34
CA PRO A 134 -5.43 -9.84 -20.83
C PRO A 134 -4.40 -10.73 -21.56
N GLY A 135 -4.31 -12.01 -21.17
CA GLY A 135 -3.38 -12.97 -21.75
C GLY A 135 -2.00 -13.04 -21.08
N ALA A 136 -1.68 -12.16 -20.14
CA ALA A 136 -0.55 -12.38 -19.24
C ALA A 136 -0.90 -13.54 -18.28
N ALA A 137 0.00 -14.51 -18.16
CA ALA A 137 -0.19 -15.68 -17.31
C ALA A 137 0.88 -15.72 -16.22
N GLY A 138 0.45 -16.03 -14.99
CA GLY A 138 1.33 -16.18 -13.83
C GLY A 138 1.13 -15.09 -12.79
N ALA A 139 1.85 -15.23 -11.69
CA ALA A 139 1.96 -14.22 -10.64
C ALA A 139 3.09 -13.25 -11.03
N SER A 140 2.79 -11.95 -11.15
CA SER A 140 3.85 -10.95 -11.35
C SER A 140 4.74 -10.84 -10.12
N THR A 141 6.02 -10.64 -10.37
CA THR A 141 6.99 -10.15 -9.39
C THR A 141 7.33 -8.71 -9.69
N TRP A 142 7.79 -7.96 -8.69
CA TRP A 142 8.08 -6.56 -8.79
C TRP A 142 9.47 -6.20 -8.27
N SER A 143 9.99 -5.08 -8.74
CA SER A 143 11.25 -4.50 -8.29
C SER A 143 11.14 -2.99 -8.21
N SER A 144 11.94 -2.37 -7.34
CA SER A 144 12.06 -0.91 -7.22
C SER A 144 13.37 -0.41 -7.81
N SER A 145 13.34 0.79 -8.40
CA SER A 145 14.53 1.51 -8.86
C SER A 145 15.50 1.90 -7.73
N ALA A 146 15.07 1.83 -6.48
CA ALA A 146 15.90 2.09 -5.31
C ALA A 146 16.31 0.78 -4.63
N SER A 147 17.46 0.23 -5.03
CA SER A 147 17.92 -1.12 -4.64
C SER A 147 18.28 -1.29 -3.15
N GLY A 148 18.30 -0.21 -2.35
CA GLY A 148 18.57 -0.25 -0.92
C GLY A 148 17.32 -0.15 -0.04
N GLU A 149 16.15 -0.03 -0.67
CA GLU A 149 14.87 0.12 0.02
C GLU A 149 14.25 -1.26 0.31
N ALA A 150 13.53 -1.36 1.43
CA ALA A 150 13.03 -2.63 1.93
C ALA A 150 11.69 -2.98 1.30
N GLU A 151 11.60 -4.15 0.67
CA GLU A 151 10.33 -4.73 0.25
C GLU A 151 9.54 -5.23 1.46
N ARG A 152 8.29 -4.80 1.57
CA ARG A 152 7.39 -5.13 2.68
C ARG A 152 6.25 -6.07 2.28
N ALA A 153 5.89 -6.09 1.00
CA ALA A 153 4.92 -7.02 0.46
C ALA A 153 5.06 -7.18 -1.05
N GLU A 154 4.86 -8.40 -1.51
CA GLU A 154 4.59 -8.75 -2.91
C GLU A 154 3.49 -9.81 -2.93
N LEU A 155 2.34 -9.43 -3.45
CA LEU A 155 1.11 -10.19 -3.39
C LEU A 155 0.48 -10.26 -4.78
N ALA A 156 0.50 -11.43 -5.41
CA ALA A 156 -0.13 -11.63 -6.72
C ALA A 156 -1.11 -12.81 -6.66
N THR A 157 -2.21 -12.73 -7.39
CA THR A 157 -3.06 -13.90 -7.70
C THR A 157 -2.77 -14.38 -9.11
N ASN A 158 -2.98 -15.67 -9.39
CA ASN A 158 -3.03 -16.21 -10.75
C ASN A 158 -4.30 -17.04 -11.02
N ALA A 159 -5.32 -16.87 -10.18
CA ALA A 159 -6.50 -17.72 -10.18
C ALA A 159 -7.62 -17.13 -11.07
N GLY A 160 -7.61 -17.44 -12.36
CA GLY A 160 -8.66 -17.05 -13.31
C GLY A 160 -8.19 -16.12 -14.44
N SER A 161 -9.10 -15.33 -15.01
CA SER A 161 -8.88 -14.56 -16.26
C SER A 161 -8.35 -13.12 -16.10
N ALA A 162 -8.31 -12.59 -14.88
CA ALA A 162 -7.74 -11.29 -14.58
C ALA A 162 -7.21 -11.30 -13.15
N ASP A 163 -5.98 -10.88 -12.94
CA ASP A 163 -5.30 -11.01 -11.65
C ASP A 163 -4.98 -9.67 -11.04
N VAL A 164 -5.06 -9.61 -9.71
CA VAL A 164 -4.66 -8.44 -8.93
C VAL A 164 -3.30 -8.71 -8.34
N THR A 165 -2.41 -7.74 -8.49
CA THR A 165 -1.15 -7.70 -7.76
C THR A 165 -1.10 -6.47 -6.86
N LEU A 166 -0.41 -6.58 -5.75
CA LEU A 166 -0.05 -5.50 -4.85
C LEU A 166 1.42 -5.68 -4.44
N ALA A 167 2.20 -4.61 -4.46
CA ALA A 167 3.54 -4.62 -3.91
C ALA A 167 3.85 -3.31 -3.17
N VAL A 168 4.58 -3.40 -2.06
CA VAL A 168 4.87 -2.29 -1.13
C VAL A 168 6.33 -2.32 -0.71
N TRP A 169 6.94 -1.15 -0.67
CA TRP A 169 8.27 -0.90 -0.15
C TRP A 169 8.25 0.26 0.83
N ASP A 170 9.29 0.33 1.65
CA ASP A 170 9.70 1.58 2.28
C ASP A 170 11.19 1.83 2.17
N SER A 171 11.61 3.04 2.54
CA SER A 171 13.00 3.49 2.43
C SER A 171 14.02 2.67 3.23
N GLY A 172 13.60 1.71 4.06
CA GLY A 172 14.49 0.90 4.90
C GLY A 172 15.21 1.70 5.99
N GLY A 173 14.90 2.98 6.14
CA GLY A 173 15.57 3.90 7.04
C GLY A 173 15.12 5.35 6.81
N PRO A 174 15.53 6.27 7.71
CA PRO A 174 15.26 7.69 7.56
C PRO A 174 16.01 8.28 6.36
N LEU A 175 15.34 9.16 5.62
CA LEU A 175 15.89 9.88 4.48
C LEU A 175 16.34 11.29 4.85
N THR A 176 17.29 11.81 4.06
CA THR A 176 17.56 13.26 4.06
C THR A 176 16.38 14.01 3.46
N ALA A 177 16.22 15.29 3.83
CA ALA A 177 15.17 16.11 3.25
C ALA A 177 15.31 16.16 1.71
N ALA A 178 14.21 15.91 1.00
CA ALA A 178 14.17 15.89 -0.45
C ALA A 178 12.79 16.27 -0.97
N THR A 179 12.74 17.00 -2.08
CA THR A 179 11.49 17.41 -2.73
C THR A 179 11.22 16.57 -3.96
N GLY A 180 9.95 16.28 -4.24
CA GLY A 180 9.53 15.59 -5.45
C GLY A 180 10.08 14.18 -5.61
N VAL A 181 10.24 13.44 -4.50
CA VAL A 181 10.80 12.09 -4.48
C VAL A 181 9.85 11.12 -5.20
N THR A 182 10.37 10.37 -6.16
CA THR A 182 9.66 9.32 -6.90
C THR A 182 10.43 8.00 -6.88
N ARG A 183 9.73 6.90 -7.15
CA ARG A 183 10.30 5.56 -7.38
C ARG A 183 9.68 4.96 -8.63
N THR A 184 10.49 4.21 -9.39
CA THR A 184 9.98 3.40 -10.50
C THR A 184 9.87 1.96 -10.04
N LEU A 185 8.67 1.42 -10.12
CA LEU A 185 8.31 0.04 -9.83
C LEU A 185 8.19 -0.71 -11.16
N THR A 186 8.88 -1.85 -11.28
CA THR A 186 8.90 -2.65 -12.51
C THR A 186 8.35 -4.05 -12.26
N SER A 187 7.28 -4.40 -12.97
CA SER A 187 6.66 -5.74 -12.99
C SER A 187 7.37 -6.67 -13.97
N SER A 188 7.43 -7.96 -13.66
CA SER A 188 7.82 -9.01 -14.59
C SER A 188 6.74 -9.35 -15.63
N LEU A 189 5.52 -8.83 -15.46
CA LEU A 189 4.41 -8.99 -16.40
C LEU A 189 3.91 -7.64 -16.93
N SER A 190 3.22 -7.66 -18.07
CA SER A 190 2.56 -6.47 -18.60
C SER A 190 1.25 -6.20 -17.85
N GLU A 191 1.09 -4.97 -17.35
CA GLU A 191 -0.07 -4.54 -16.59
C GLU A 191 -1.03 -3.77 -17.47
N GLY A 192 -2.32 -4.09 -17.42
CA GLY A 192 -3.37 -3.37 -18.14
C GLY A 192 -3.87 -2.15 -17.38
N ASN A 193 -3.88 -2.22 -16.05
CA ASN A 193 -4.27 -1.13 -15.16
C ASN A 193 -3.35 -1.10 -13.96
N ALA A 194 -3.08 0.10 -13.44
CA ALA A 194 -2.29 0.28 -12.23
C ALA A 194 -2.81 1.45 -11.41
N VAL A 195 -2.62 1.37 -10.10
CA VAL A 195 -2.71 2.49 -9.15
C VAL A 195 -1.42 2.48 -8.34
N VAL A 196 -0.81 3.64 -8.18
CA VAL A 196 0.54 3.78 -7.60
C VAL A 196 0.48 4.85 -6.53
N PHE A 197 1.17 4.65 -5.41
CA PHE A 197 1.18 5.61 -4.30
C PHE A 197 2.58 5.88 -3.77
N ALA A 198 2.70 7.03 -3.12
CA ALA A 198 3.82 7.37 -2.25
C ALA A 198 3.28 8.14 -1.03
N ILE A 199 3.86 7.87 0.14
CA ILE A 199 3.55 8.53 1.40
C ILE A 199 4.84 8.82 2.16
N ALA A 200 5.05 10.09 2.48
CA ALA A 200 6.16 10.56 3.29
C ALA A 200 5.72 10.67 4.75
N LEU A 201 6.46 10.03 5.64
CA LEU A 201 6.21 9.98 7.08
C LEU A 201 7.08 11.01 7.79
N LYS A 202 6.50 11.68 8.79
CA LYS A 202 7.14 12.73 9.58
C LYS A 202 7.67 12.15 10.90
N PRO A 203 8.98 12.23 11.18
CA PRO A 203 9.53 11.75 12.44
C PRO A 203 9.06 12.65 13.60
N ASP A 204 9.07 12.11 14.81
CA ASP A 204 8.95 12.94 16.00
C ASP A 204 10.23 13.78 16.15
N ALA A 205 10.10 15.04 16.56
CA ALA A 205 11.26 15.91 16.79
C ALA A 205 12.15 15.37 17.93
N ALA A 206 11.58 14.61 18.86
CA ALA A 206 12.28 14.02 20.00
C ALA A 206 12.83 12.61 19.74
N ALA A 207 12.40 11.91 18.69
CA ALA A 207 12.83 10.55 18.38
C ALA A 207 12.79 10.30 16.86
N PRO A 208 13.92 9.88 16.24
CA PRO A 208 13.91 9.52 14.83
C PRO A 208 13.02 8.28 14.60
N ALA A 209 12.42 8.23 13.41
CA ALA A 209 11.59 7.11 13.00
C ALA A 209 12.39 5.80 12.93
N VAL A 210 11.82 4.73 13.49
CA VAL A 210 12.45 3.40 13.62
C VAL A 210 11.81 2.43 12.64
N GLU A 211 12.55 1.36 12.30
CA GLU A 211 12.09 0.31 11.40
C GLU A 211 10.69 -0.21 11.76
N PRO A 212 9.79 -0.36 10.77
CA PRO A 212 8.44 -0.83 11.02
C PRO A 212 8.43 -2.25 11.61
N ALA A 213 7.43 -2.53 12.44
CA ALA A 213 7.01 -3.91 12.67
C ALA A 213 6.15 -4.31 11.45
N PRO A 214 6.64 -5.19 10.56
CA PRO A 214 5.86 -5.62 9.42
C PRO A 214 4.61 -6.35 9.92
N GLY A 215 3.49 -6.13 9.25
CA GLY A 215 2.34 -7.02 9.36
C GLY A 215 2.62 -8.35 8.71
N ILE A 216 2.03 -9.42 9.25
CA ILE A 216 2.04 -10.70 8.58
C ILE A 216 1.08 -10.58 7.38
N PRO A 217 1.56 -10.65 6.13
CA PRO A 217 0.66 -10.78 4.99
C PRO A 217 -0.07 -12.13 5.13
N ILE A 218 -1.41 -12.11 5.26
CA ILE A 218 -2.21 -13.34 5.34
C ILE A 218 -3.24 -13.39 4.21
N PHE A 219 -3.42 -14.62 3.70
CA PHE A 219 -4.06 -14.94 2.43
C PHE A 219 -5.57 -15.08 2.52
#